data_AF-A0A959PJ24-F1
#
_entry.id   AF-A0A959PJ24-F1
#
_cell.length_a   1.000
_cell.length_b   1.000
_cell.length_c   1.000
_cell.angle_alpha   90.00
_cell.angle_beta   90.00
_cell.angle_gamma   90.00
#
_symmetry.space_group_name_H-M   'P 1'
#
loop_
_entity.id
_entity.type
_entity.pdbx_description
1 polymer ?
#
loop_
_entity_poly.entity_id
_entity_poly.type
_entity_poly.pdbx_seq_one_letter_code
_entity_poly.pdbx_strand_id
1 'polypeptide(L)'
;MSKNKFSGINIIETNWLKRGMGVCIPPFVILVYEGASTALKQHEYGHFLQYQEMGFIRFYMKVGLPSLYSAAFFPKKHHLLKVEKDANQRAVYFFGEDAPVANGRLWPRE
;
A
#
# COMPACT_ATOMS: atom_id res chain seq x y z
N MET A 1 -19.72 -15.64 3.18
CA MET A 1 -19.61 -14.16 3.10
C MET A 1 -18.18 -13.76 3.42
N SER A 2 -17.36 -13.53 2.40
CA SER A 2 -15.95 -13.16 2.55
C SER A 2 -15.86 -11.72 3.03
N LYS A 3 -15.75 -11.52 4.35
CA LYS A 3 -15.41 -10.21 4.93
C LYS A 3 -14.00 -9.85 4.46
N ASN A 4 -13.89 -8.97 3.47
CA ASN A 4 -12.62 -8.33 3.12
C ASN A 4 -12.11 -7.60 4.37
N LYS A 5 -11.16 -8.21 5.11
CA LYS A 5 -10.64 -7.76 6.41
C LYS A 5 -9.72 -6.53 6.26
N PHE A 6 -10.26 -5.37 5.92
CA PHE A 6 -9.52 -4.11 6.04
C PHE A 6 -10.08 -3.35 7.26
N SER A 7 -9.52 -3.62 8.44
CA SER A 7 -10.02 -3.07 9.71
C SER A 7 -9.22 -1.84 10.13
N GLY A 8 -9.91 -0.78 10.57
CA GLY A 8 -9.25 0.38 11.18
C GLY A 8 -8.86 1.51 10.22
N ILE A 9 -9.11 1.37 8.92
CA ILE A 9 -8.98 2.45 7.94
C ILE A 9 -9.96 2.24 6.78
N ASN A 10 -10.49 3.33 6.23
CA ASN A 10 -11.38 3.28 5.08
C ASN A 10 -10.56 3.20 3.78
N ILE A 11 -11.01 2.35 2.85
CA ILE A 11 -10.47 2.28 1.50
C ILE A 11 -11.51 2.89 0.55
N ILE A 12 -11.12 3.92 -0.19
CA ILE A 12 -11.98 4.60 -1.17
C ILE A 12 -11.37 4.44 -2.56
N GLU A 13 -12.19 3.96 -3.48
CA GLU A 13 -11.88 3.92 -4.90
C GLU A 13 -12.20 5.27 -5.56
N THR A 14 -11.28 5.81 -6.35
CA THR A 14 -11.44 7.12 -6.99
C THR A 14 -10.88 7.15 -8.40
N ASN A 15 -11.54 7.91 -9.28
CA ASN A 15 -11.07 8.20 -10.65
C ASN A 15 -9.98 9.26 -10.72
N TRP A 16 -9.64 9.88 -9.60
CA TRP A 16 -8.57 10.89 -9.55
C TRP A 16 -7.18 10.27 -9.61
N LEU A 17 -7.08 8.99 -9.25
CA LEU A 17 -5.85 8.22 -9.33
C LEU A 17 -5.77 7.48 -10.67
N LYS A 18 -4.59 7.51 -11.29
CA LYS A 18 -4.34 6.74 -12.52
C LYS A 18 -4.36 5.26 -12.21
N ARG A 19 -4.70 4.44 -13.23
CA ARG A 19 -4.69 2.99 -13.12
C ARG A 19 -3.36 2.47 -12.55
N GLY A 20 -3.47 1.64 -11.51
CA GLY A 20 -2.31 1.05 -10.82
C GLY A 20 -1.75 1.90 -9.67
N MET A 21 -2.33 3.08 -9.38
CA MET A 21 -1.94 3.91 -8.24
C MET A 21 -2.82 3.66 -7.02
N GLY A 22 -2.18 3.66 -5.86
CA GLY A 22 -2.81 3.81 -4.55
C GLY A 22 -2.01 4.78 -3.70
N VAL A 23 -2.66 5.34 -2.69
CA VAL A 23 -2.04 6.23 -1.71
C VAL A 23 -2.62 5.92 -0.33
N CYS A 24 -1.76 5.53 0.60
CA CYS A 24 -2.11 5.36 1.99
C CYS A 24 -1.85 6.66 2.79
N ILE A 25 -2.92 7.26 3.33
CA ILE A 25 -2.89 8.49 4.14
C ILE A 25 -3.45 8.19 5.55
N PRO A 26 -2.71 7.44 6.39
CA PRO A 26 -3.18 7.07 7.71
C PRO A 26 -3.10 8.25 8.72
N PRO A 27 -4.03 8.35 9.69
CA PRO A 27 -5.11 7.41 10.00
C PRO A 27 -6.40 7.65 9.19
N PHE A 28 -6.37 8.51 8.17
CA PHE A 28 -7.58 9.03 7.54
C PHE A 28 -8.17 8.07 6.50
N VAL A 29 -7.39 7.71 5.48
CA VAL A 29 -7.93 6.99 4.32
C VAL A 29 -6.82 6.30 3.50
N ILE A 30 -7.19 5.21 2.85
CA ILE A 30 -6.47 4.64 1.71
C ILE A 30 -7.26 4.99 0.45
N LEU A 31 -6.63 5.70 -0.48
CA LEU A 31 -7.21 5.98 -1.79
C LEU A 31 -6.58 5.04 -2.82
N VAL A 32 -7.40 4.41 -3.64
CA VAL A 32 -6.94 3.58 -4.76
C VAL A 32 -7.70 3.95 -6.03
N TYR A 33 -7.12 3.68 -7.19
CA TYR A 33 -7.83 3.89 -8.45
C TYR A 33 -9.12 3.06 -8.52
N GLU A 34 -10.14 3.54 -9.24
CA GLU A 34 -11.40 2.79 -9.43
C GLU A 34 -11.15 1.46 -10.17
N GLY A 35 -11.65 0.36 -9.61
CA GLY A 35 -11.38 -0.99 -10.12
C GLY A 35 -10.03 -1.55 -9.65
N ALA A 36 -9.42 -0.99 -8.61
CA ALA A 36 -8.19 -1.49 -8.02
C ALA A 36 -8.29 -2.97 -7.63
N SER A 37 -7.24 -3.72 -8.00
CA SER A 37 -7.12 -5.13 -7.64
C SER A 37 -7.02 -5.30 -6.12
N THR A 38 -7.48 -6.46 -5.61
CA THR A 38 -7.35 -6.80 -4.20
C THR A 38 -5.90 -6.75 -3.73
N ALA A 39 -4.95 -7.13 -4.59
CA ALA A 39 -3.52 -7.05 -4.29
C ALA A 39 -3.05 -5.61 -4.03
N LEU A 40 -3.51 -4.63 -4.83
CA LEU A 40 -3.16 -3.22 -4.60
C LEU A 40 -3.76 -2.71 -3.28
N LYS A 41 -5.02 -3.05 -2.99
CA LYS A 41 -5.66 -2.68 -1.71
C LYS A 41 -4.93 -3.27 -0.51
N GLN A 42 -4.47 -4.52 -0.63
CA GLN A 42 -3.66 -5.19 0.40
C GLN A 42 -2.29 -4.53 0.57
N HIS A 43 -1.63 -4.15 -0.52
CA HIS A 43 -0.38 -3.41 -0.49
C HIS A 43 -0.51 -2.08 0.27
N GLU A 44 -1.51 -1.25 -0.08
CA GLU A 44 -1.76 0.02 0.64
C GLU A 44 -2.10 -0.20 2.12
N TYR A 45 -2.79 -1.30 2.43
CA TYR A 45 -3.04 -1.69 3.81
C TYR A 45 -1.75 -2.11 4.54
N GLY A 46 -0.76 -2.65 3.82
CA GLY A 46 0.60 -2.85 4.33
C GLY A 46 1.24 -1.55 4.84
N HIS A 47 1.05 -0.43 4.14
CA HIS A 47 1.46 0.88 4.64
C HIS A 47 0.67 1.33 5.88
N PHE A 48 -0.61 0.99 5.98
CA PHE A 48 -1.37 1.24 7.20
C PHE A 48 -0.82 0.43 8.39
N LEU A 49 -0.41 -0.83 8.19
CA LEU A 49 0.25 -1.63 9.22
C LEU A 49 1.61 -1.05 9.63
N GLN A 50 2.39 -0.53 8.67
CA GLN A 50 3.62 0.23 8.97
C GLN A 50 3.32 1.44 9.87
N TYR A 51 2.26 2.19 9.55
CA TYR A 51 1.83 3.30 10.39
C TYR A 51 1.45 2.85 11.80
N GLN A 52 0.72 1.75 11.95
CA GLN A 52 0.33 1.22 13.26
C GLN A 52 1.54 0.84 14.13
N GLU A 53 2.62 0.33 13.52
CA GLU A 53 3.84 -0.02 14.26
C GLU A 53 4.77 1.18 14.52
N MET A 54 4.93 2.07 13.54
CA MET A 54 5.89 3.18 13.61
C MET A 54 5.33 4.42 14.32
N GLY A 55 4.01 4.61 14.27
CA GLY A 55 3.34 5.82 14.70
C GLY A 55 3.42 6.97 13.69
N PHE A 56 2.54 7.96 13.86
CA PHE A 56 2.29 9.05 12.91
C PHE A 56 3.56 9.76 12.42
N ILE A 57 4.36 10.30 13.35
CA ILE A 57 5.52 11.12 13.02
C ILE A 57 6.58 10.34 12.23
N ARG A 58 6.86 9.09 12.62
CA ARG A 58 7.89 8.27 11.97
C ARG A 58 7.42 7.75 10.62
N PHE A 59 6.14 7.43 10.49
CA PHE A 59 5.56 7.00 9.22
C PHE A 59 5.70 8.09 8.15
N TYR A 60 5.26 9.32 8.44
CA TYR A 60 5.33 10.38 7.44
C TYR A 60 6.77 10.76 7.07
N MET A 61 7.70 10.74 8.03
CA MET A 61 9.12 11.01 7.73
C MET A 61 9.83 9.90 6.96
N LYS A 62 9.56 8.63 7.28
CA LYS A 62 10.30 7.48 6.70
C LYS A 62 9.59 6.80 5.54
N VAL A 63 8.27 6.89 5.46
CA VAL A 63 7.45 6.27 4.42
C VAL A 63 6.86 7.34 3.53
N GLY A 64 6.18 8.35 4.09
CA GLY A 64 5.54 9.42 3.31
C GLY A 64 6.51 10.19 2.40
N LEU A 65 7.58 10.75 2.96
CA LEU A 65 8.55 11.55 2.20
C LEU A 65 9.31 10.74 1.12
N PRO A 66 9.86 9.54 1.41
CA PRO A 66 10.55 8.75 0.38
C PRO A 66 9.62 8.18 -0.69
N SER A 67 8.39 7.83 -0.32
CA SER A 67 7.40 7.32 -1.27
C SER A 67 6.95 8.41 -2.22
N LEU A 68 6.68 9.62 -1.74
CA LEU A 68 6.32 10.76 -2.58
C LEU A 68 7.49 11.19 -3.49
N TYR A 69 8.71 11.25 -2.96
CA TYR A 69 9.90 11.62 -3.74
C TYR A 69 10.21 10.58 -4.82
N SER A 70 10.17 9.28 -4.51
CA SER A 70 10.46 8.26 -5.51
C SER A 70 9.32 8.07 -6.50
N ALA A 71 8.05 8.23 -6.10
CA ALA A 71 6.93 8.21 -7.04
C ALA A 71 7.01 9.38 -8.05
N ALA A 72 7.45 10.56 -7.60
CA ALA A 72 7.57 11.75 -8.43
C ALA A 72 8.80 11.74 -9.37
N PHE A 73 9.97 11.34 -8.87
CA PHE A 73 11.23 11.46 -9.62
C PHE A 73 11.74 10.14 -10.21
N PHE A 74 11.38 9.00 -9.61
CA PHE A 74 11.89 7.68 -9.99
C PHE A 74 10.79 6.60 -9.94
N PRO A 75 9.68 6.75 -10.71
CA PRO A 75 8.54 5.84 -10.62
C PRO A 75 8.93 4.38 -10.92
N LYS A 76 9.91 4.17 -11.80
CA LYS A 76 10.46 2.84 -12.12
C LYS A 76 11.21 2.19 -10.96
N LYS A 77 11.73 2.94 -9.99
CA LYS A 77 12.47 2.43 -8.83
C LYS A 77 11.66 2.47 -7.53
N HIS A 78 10.46 3.02 -7.57
CA HIS A 78 9.59 3.18 -6.41
C HIS A 78 9.39 1.85 -5.68
N HIS A 79 9.04 0.79 -6.40
CA HIS A 79 8.86 -0.57 -5.87
C HIS A 79 10.13 -1.19 -5.24
N LEU A 80 11.32 -0.67 -5.54
CA LEU A 80 12.58 -1.16 -4.97
C LEU A 80 12.88 -0.57 -3.59
N LEU A 81 12.14 0.48 -3.19
CA LEU A 81 12.29 1.07 -1.88
C LEU A 81 12.01 0.03 -0.79
N LYS A 82 12.84 0.07 0.27
CA LYS A 82 12.67 -0.81 1.43
C LYS A 82 11.26 -0.70 2.04
N VAL A 83 10.68 0.50 2.02
CA VAL A 83 9.35 0.75 2.59
C VAL A 83 8.22 0.08 1.81
N GLU A 84 8.31 0.02 0.48
CA GLU A 84 7.34 -0.68 -0.39
C GLU A 84 7.40 -2.20 -0.20
N LYS A 85 8.62 -2.74 -0.06
CA LYS A 85 8.84 -4.16 0.21
C LYS A 85 8.33 -4.57 1.60
N ASP A 86 8.61 -3.74 2.60
CA ASP A 86 8.13 -3.95 3.97
C ASP A 86 6.60 -3.87 4.05
N ALA A 87 5.96 -2.94 3.32
CA ALA A 87 4.50 -2.88 3.20
C ALA A 87 3.93 -4.18 2.62
N ASN A 88 4.51 -4.71 1.54
CA ASN A 88 4.10 -6.01 0.98
C ASN A 88 4.29 -7.16 1.98
N GLN A 89 5.43 -7.24 2.67
CA GLN A 89 5.70 -8.29 3.66
C GLN A 89 4.67 -8.27 4.80
N ARG A 90 4.35 -7.07 5.32
CA ARG A 90 3.34 -6.89 6.37
C ARG A 90 1.94 -7.25 5.88
N ALA A 91 1.60 -6.89 4.64
CA ALA A 91 0.34 -7.27 4.02
C ALA A 91 0.24 -8.80 3.88
N VAL A 92 1.28 -9.47 3.38
CA VAL A 92 1.32 -10.94 3.30
C VAL A 92 1.16 -11.57 4.69
N TYR A 93 1.90 -11.09 5.68
CA TYR A 93 1.79 -11.60 7.05
C TYR A 93 0.38 -11.45 7.63
N PHE A 94 -0.29 -10.33 7.37
CA PHE A 94 -1.64 -10.06 7.87
C PHE A 94 -2.74 -10.84 7.13
N PHE A 95 -2.65 -10.93 5.80
CA PHE A 95 -3.67 -11.56 4.95
C PHE A 95 -3.43 -13.06 4.70
N GLY A 96 -2.24 -13.56 4.99
CA GLY A 96 -1.82 -14.95 4.73
C GLY A 96 -1.01 -15.10 3.44
N GLU A 97 -0.28 -16.21 3.33
CA GLU A 97 0.62 -16.50 2.20
C GLU A 97 -0.13 -16.77 0.89
N ASP A 98 -1.41 -17.15 0.94
CA ASP A 98 -2.27 -17.32 -0.24
C ASP A 98 -2.90 -16.00 -0.73
N ALA A 99 -2.62 -14.88 -0.06
CA ALA A 99 -3.24 -13.61 -0.39
C ALA A 99 -2.85 -13.13 -1.79
N PRO A 100 -3.72 -12.41 -2.52
CA PRO A 100 -3.40 -11.82 -3.81
C PRO A 100 -2.11 -10.97 -3.82
N VAL A 101 -1.78 -10.29 -2.72
CA VAL A 101 -0.51 -9.55 -2.55
C VAL A 101 0.72 -10.46 -2.50
N ALA A 102 0.59 -11.71 -2.04
CA ALA A 102 1.67 -12.70 -2.01
C ALA A 102 1.92 -13.30 -3.41
N ASN A 103 0.85 -13.56 -4.16
CA ASN A 103 0.91 -14.04 -5.55
C ASN A 103 1.41 -12.97 -6.52
N GLY A 104 1.21 -11.69 -6.18
CA GLY A 104 1.84 -10.56 -6.83
C GLY A 104 3.31 -10.45 -6.44
N ARG A 105 4.19 -11.33 -6.95
CA ARG A 105 5.65 -11.11 -6.91
C ARG A 105 5.93 -9.66 -7.31
N LEU A 106 6.25 -8.83 -6.32
CA LEU A 106 6.77 -7.46 -6.39
C LEU A 106 6.06 -6.63 -7.48
N TRP A 107 4.91 -6.03 -7.15
CA TRP A 107 4.30 -5.05 -8.04
C TRP A 107 5.23 -3.82 -8.22
N PRO A 108 5.41 -3.29 -9.45
CA PRO A 108 4.91 -3.82 -10.71
C PRO A 108 5.87 -4.83 -11.34
N ARG A 109 5.29 -5.79 -12.07
CA ARG A 109 6.03 -6.67 -12.97
C ARG A 109 6.69 -5.84 -14.07
N GLU A 110 7.98 -6.08 -14.30
CA GLU A 110 8.67 -5.74 -15.54
C GLU A 110 8.00 -6.42 -16.74
#